data_AF-G4HNR6-F1
#
_entry.id   AF-G4HNR6-F1
#
_cell.length_a   1.000
_cell.length_b   1.000
_cell.length_c   1.000
_cell.angle_alpha   90.00
_cell.angle_beta   90.00
_cell.angle_gamma   90.00
#
_symmetry.space_group_name_H-M   'P 1'
#
loop_
_entity.id
_entity.type
_entity.pdbx_description
1 polymer ?
#
loop_
_entity_poly.entity_id
_entity_poly.type
_entity_poly.pdbx_seq_one_letter_code
_entity_poly.pdbx_strand_id
1 'polypeptide(L)'
;MLRETLVKEALQAGRNAEHNLQVIVRNPDKMIDSNKLVNGITYLNNMIRFAEKEMEMKKDRLAGQSRLRTRLKSLLSSILIVERQKRKGVEL
;
A
#
# COMPACT_ATOMS: atom_id res chain seq x y z
N MET A 1 -0.01 -17.34 17.45
CA MET A 1 0.57 -17.35 16.08
C MET A 1 1.66 -16.29 16.02
N LEU A 2 2.85 -16.59 15.50
CA LEU A 2 3.98 -15.64 15.49
C LEU A 2 3.84 -14.63 14.34
N ARG A 3 4.23 -13.37 14.57
CA ARG A 3 4.18 -12.31 13.55
C ARG A 3 4.92 -12.70 12.26
N GLU A 4 6.05 -13.38 12.40
CA GLU A 4 6.84 -13.86 11.27
C GLU A 4 6.09 -14.89 10.41
N THR A 5 5.30 -15.76 11.03
CA THR A 5 4.43 -16.70 10.33
C THR A 5 3.38 -15.95 9.51
N LEU A 6 2.74 -14.95 10.11
CA LEU A 6 1.76 -14.09 9.42
C LEU A 6 2.38 -13.33 8.24
N VAL A 7 3.61 -12.82 8.39
CA VAL A 7 4.34 -12.19 7.26
C VAL A 7 4.59 -13.22 6.15
N LYS A 8 5.08 -14.43 6.49
CA LYS A 8 5.36 -15.47 5.50
C LYS A 8 4.10 -15.87 4.74
N GLU A 9 2.98 -16.02 5.44
CA GLU A 9 1.67 -16.32 4.84
C GLU A 9 1.21 -15.19 3.92
N ALA A 10 1.32 -13.93 4.35
CA ALA A 10 1.00 -12.77 3.53
C ALA A 10 1.80 -12.74 2.22
N LEU A 11 3.12 -12.98 2.30
CA LEU A 11 3.99 -13.02 1.12
C LEU A 11 3.64 -14.17 0.18
N GLN A 12 3.30 -15.34 0.71
CA GLN A 12 2.87 -16.47 -0.10
C GLN A 12 1.53 -16.18 -0.78
N ALA A 13 0.59 -15.58 -0.06
CA ALA A 13 -0.70 -15.16 -0.62
C ALA A 13 -0.52 -14.15 -1.76
N GLY A 14 0.39 -13.18 -1.62
CA GLY A 14 0.73 -12.23 -2.69
C GLY A 14 1.30 -12.91 -3.94
N ARG A 15 2.26 -13.84 -3.79
CA ARG A 15 2.81 -14.61 -4.92
C ARG A 15 1.75 -15.45 -5.63
N ASN A 16 0.89 -16.11 -4.86
CA ASN A 16 -0.21 -16.89 -5.42
C ASN A 16 -1.19 -15.98 -6.18
N ALA A 17 -1.45 -14.77 -5.65
CA ALA A 17 -2.33 -13.81 -6.27
C ALA A 17 -1.80 -13.31 -7.62
N GLU A 18 -0.50 -13.04 -7.71
CA GLU A 18 0.17 -12.68 -8.97
C GLU A 18 0.06 -13.79 -10.01
N HIS A 19 0.36 -15.04 -9.61
CA HIS A 19 0.21 -16.20 -10.50
C HIS A 19 -1.24 -16.33 -11.01
N ASN A 20 -2.22 -16.18 -10.12
CA ASN A 20 -3.63 -16.27 -10.48
C ASN A 20 -4.06 -15.16 -11.44
N LEU A 21 -3.55 -13.93 -11.28
CA LEU A 21 -3.80 -12.85 -12.25
C LEU A 21 -3.23 -13.20 -13.62
N GLN A 22 -2.02 -13.77 -13.70
CA GLN A 22 -1.44 -14.22 -14.97
C GLN A 22 -2.30 -15.29 -15.64
N VAL A 23 -2.86 -16.24 -14.86
CA VAL A 23 -3.76 -17.27 -15.36
C VAL A 23 -5.05 -16.66 -15.92
N ILE A 24 -5.64 -15.69 -15.22
CA ILE A 24 -6.85 -14.97 -15.65
C ILE A 24 -6.58 -14.19 -16.94
N VAL A 25 -5.47 -13.45 -17.01
CA VAL A 25 -5.10 -12.68 -18.21
C VAL A 25 -4.90 -13.60 -19.42
N ARG A 26 -4.30 -14.78 -19.22
CA ARG A 26 -4.10 -15.78 -20.28
C ARG A 26 -5.36 -16.54 -20.66
N ASN A 27 -6.35 -16.61 -19.78
CA ASN A 27 -7.57 -17.40 -19.96
C ASN A 27 -8.79 -16.62 -19.42
N PRO A 28 -9.13 -15.46 -20.01
CA PRO A 28 -10.21 -14.61 -19.49
C PRO A 28 -11.55 -15.37 -19.45
N ASP A 29 -11.76 -16.29 -20.39
CA ASP A 29 -12.97 -17.09 -20.56
C ASP A 29 -13.21 -18.11 -19.43
N LYS A 30 -12.18 -18.42 -18.61
CA LYS A 30 -12.34 -19.29 -17.44
C LYS A 30 -13.19 -18.65 -16.33
N MET A 31 -13.36 -17.34 -16.35
CA MET A 31 -14.29 -16.63 -15.47
C MET A 31 -15.47 -16.12 -16.29
N ILE A 32 -16.47 -17.00 -16.45
CA ILE A 32 -17.66 -16.79 -17.29
C ILE A 32 -18.52 -15.61 -16.78
N ASP A 33 -18.48 -15.32 -15.49
CA ASP A 33 -19.22 -14.23 -14.86
C ASP A 33 -18.33 -12.98 -14.72
N SER A 34 -18.69 -11.92 -15.44
CA SER A 34 -17.96 -10.66 -15.49
C SER A 34 -17.86 -9.97 -14.13
N ASN A 35 -18.88 -10.08 -13.27
CA ASN A 35 -18.84 -9.52 -11.93
C ASN A 35 -17.87 -10.31 -11.05
N LYS A 36 -17.84 -11.64 -11.19
CA LYS A 36 -16.85 -12.48 -10.49
C LYS A 36 -15.44 -12.20 -10.97
N LEU A 37 -15.25 -11.93 -12.25
CA LEU A 37 -13.94 -11.56 -12.82
C LEU A 37 -13.41 -10.26 -12.20
N VAL A 38 -14.22 -9.20 -12.18
CA VAL A 38 -13.83 -7.90 -11.60
C VAL A 38 -13.55 -8.02 -10.11
N ASN A 39 -14.43 -8.69 -9.36
CA ASN A 39 -14.25 -8.91 -7.92
C ASN A 39 -13.01 -9.77 -7.62
N GLY A 40 -12.77 -10.81 -8.43
CA GLY A 40 -11.60 -11.67 -8.33
C GLY A 40 -10.30 -10.90 -8.57
N ILE A 41 -10.22 -10.11 -9.64
CA ILE A 41 -9.06 -9.26 -9.93
C ILE A 41 -8.82 -8.27 -8.79
N THR A 42 -9.88 -7.65 -8.27
CA THR A 42 -9.80 -6.69 -7.17
C THR A 42 -9.26 -7.34 -5.90
N TYR A 43 -9.75 -8.53 -5.56
CA TYR A 43 -9.28 -9.32 -4.43
C TYR A 43 -7.78 -9.69 -4.57
N LEU A 44 -7.36 -10.20 -5.72
CA LEU A 44 -5.98 -10.60 -5.96
C LEU A 44 -5.02 -9.41 -5.89
N ASN A 45 -5.39 -8.27 -6.46
CA ASN A 45 -4.63 -7.03 -6.34
C ASN A 45 -4.50 -6.55 -4.88
N ASN A 46 -5.54 -6.73 -4.06
CA ASN A 46 -5.47 -6.40 -2.64
C ASN A 46 -4.51 -7.32 -1.88
N MET A 47 -4.44 -8.61 -2.23
CA MET A 47 -3.48 -9.55 -1.64
C MET A 47 -2.03 -9.19 -1.98
N ILE A 48 -1.77 -8.77 -3.22
CA ILE A 48 -0.45 -8.27 -3.63
C ILE A 48 -0.08 -7.03 -2.82
N ARG A 49 -0.97 -6.03 -2.76
CA ARG A 49 -0.75 -4.79 -1.98
C ARG A 49 -0.52 -5.05 -0.49
N PHE A 50 -1.24 -6.01 0.08
CA PHE A 50 -1.04 -6.40 1.46
C PHE A 50 0.36 -6.99 1.67
N ALA A 51 0.77 -7.93 0.82
CA ALA A 51 2.11 -8.52 0.86
C ALA A 51 3.23 -7.47 0.67
N GLU A 52 3.03 -6.48 -0.21
CA GLU A 52 3.97 -5.37 -0.42
C GLU A 52 4.11 -4.51 0.84
N LYS A 53 2.99 -4.12 1.46
CA LYS A 53 3.01 -3.37 2.74
C LYS A 53 3.74 -4.11 3.83
N GLU A 54 3.58 -5.43 3.91
CA GLU A 54 4.29 -6.28 4.86
C GLU A 54 5.82 -6.26 4.63
N MET A 55 6.26 -6.20 3.37
CA MET A 55 7.68 -6.00 3.02
C MET A 55 8.16 -4.58 3.35
N GLU A 56 7.35 -3.56 3.09
CA GLU A 56 7.65 -2.17 3.43
C GLU A 56 7.80 -1.98 4.94
N MET A 57 6.91 -2.56 5.75
CA MET A 57 7.02 -2.50 7.21
C MET A 57 8.29 -3.20 7.71
N LYS A 58 8.75 -4.27 7.05
CA LYS A 58 10.05 -4.89 7.36
C LYS A 58 11.21 -3.95 7.00
N LYS A 59 11.11 -3.21 5.90
CA LYS A 59 12.11 -2.19 5.50
C LYS A 59 12.10 -0.96 6.43
N ASP A 60 10.94 -0.47 6.85
CA ASP A 60 10.81 0.62 7.83
C ASP A 60 11.33 0.23 9.21
N ARG A 61 11.25 -1.07 9.57
CA ARG A 61 11.89 -1.59 10.78
C ARG A 61 13.42 -1.72 10.65
N LEU A 62 13.95 -1.89 9.44
CA LEU A 62 15.39 -1.92 9.16
C LEU A 62 15.98 -0.51 8.93
N ALA A 63 15.20 0.43 8.40
CA ALA A 63 15.55 1.84 8.22
C ALA A 63 15.10 2.64 9.45
N GLY A 64 15.93 2.62 10.50
CA GLY A 64 15.67 3.28 11.78
C GLY A 64 14.94 4.64 11.71
N GLN A 65 13.75 4.66 12.30
CA GLN A 65 13.27 5.67 13.25
C GLN A 65 12.89 7.11 12.84
N SER A 66 13.04 7.63 11.62
CA SER A 66 12.85 9.09 11.43
C SER A 66 11.81 9.62 10.44
N ARG A 67 11.15 8.82 9.58
CA ARG A 67 10.35 9.42 8.48
C ARG A 67 8.98 9.96 8.88
N LEU A 68 8.19 9.24 9.67
CA LEU A 68 6.81 9.68 9.97
C LEU A 68 6.78 10.93 10.87
N ARG A 69 7.61 10.96 11.92
CA ARG A 69 7.72 12.11 12.84
C ARG A 69 8.25 13.35 12.12
N THR A 70 9.26 13.20 11.26
CA THR A 70 9.84 14.31 10.49
C THR A 70 8.88 14.82 9.43
N ARG A 71 8.18 13.92 8.73
CA ARG A 71 7.15 14.29 7.75
C ARG A 71 5.98 15.03 8.40
N LEU A 72 5.53 14.57 9.56
CA LEU A 72 4.47 15.24 10.32
C LEU A 72 4.91 16.64 10.81
N LYS A 73 6.13 16.76 11.35
CA LYS A 73 6.69 18.06 11.75
C LYS A 73 6.82 19.03 10.56
N SER A 74 7.30 18.54 9.42
CA SER A 74 7.43 19.34 8.20
C SER A 74 6.06 19.84 7.70
N LEU A 75 5.04 18.98 7.74
CA LEU A 75 3.68 19.35 7.35
C LEU A 75 3.07 20.39 8.29
N LEU A 76 3.24 20.23 9.60
CA LEU A 76 2.73 21.20 10.58
C LEU A 76 3.44 22.56 10.43
N SER A 77 4.75 22.56 10.21
CA SER A 77 5.50 23.79 9.95
C SER A 77 5.03 24.49 8.68
N SER A 78 4.78 23.78 7.57
CA SER A 78 4.31 24.42 6.34
C SER A 78 2.92 25.04 6.50
N ILE A 79 2.00 24.37 7.20
CA ILE A 79 0.65 24.90 7.48
C ILE A 79 0.74 26.17 8.32
N LEU A 80 1.53 26.14 9.41
CA LEU A 80 1.69 27.32 10.28
C LEU A 80 2.39 28.48 9.57
N ILE A 81 3.36 28.21 8.70
CA ILE A 81 4.02 29.24 7.89
C ILE A 81 3.03 29.86 6.90
N VAL A 82 2.23 29.03 6.21
CA VAL A 82 1.21 29.49 5.25
C VAL A 82 0.13 30.34 5.95
N GLU A 83 -0.33 29.92 7.14
CA GLU A 83 -1.26 30.73 7.93
C GLU A 83 -0.65 32.07 8.38
N ARG A 84 0.63 32.07 8.77
CA ARG A 84 1.34 33.29 9.17
C ARG A 84 1.54 34.26 7.99
N GLN A 85 1.79 33.75 6.79
CA GLN A 85 1.91 34.56 5.57
C GLN A 85 0.57 35.15 5.15
N LYS A 86 -0.53 34.36 5.20
CA LYS A 86 -1.90 34.87 4.97
C LYS A 86 -2.28 36.01 5.91
N ARG A 87 -1.90 35.93 7.19
CA ARG A 87 -2.17 37.01 8.17
C ARG A 87 -1.32 38.27 7.98
N LYS A 88 -0.20 38.19 7.25
CA LYS A 88 0.68 39.33 6.95
C LYS A 88 0.38 39.98 5.59
N GLY A 89 -0.64 39.52 4.86
CA GLY A 89 -1.04 40.11 3.58
C GLY A 89 0.01 39.96 2.47
N VAL A 90 0.83 38.91 2.52
CA VAL A 90 1.70 38.56 1.38
C VAL A 90 0.94 37.51 0.56
N GLU A 91 0.16 37.98 -0.40
CA GLU A 91 -0.33 37.16 -1.50
C GLU A 91 0.84 36.96 -2.49
N LEU A 92 1.18 35.70 -2.79
CA LEU A 92 2.01 35.35 -3.94
C LEU A 92 1.11 35.12 -5.15
#